data_AF-A0A5C6AWG7-F1
#
_entry.id   AF-A0A5C6AWG7-F1
#
_cell.length_a   1.000
_cell.length_b   1.000
_cell.length_c   1.000
_cell.angle_alpha   90.00
_cell.angle_beta   90.00
_cell.angle_gamma   90.00
#
_symmetry.space_group_name_H-M   'P 1'
#
loop_
_entity.id
_entity.type
_entity.pdbx_description
1 polymer ?
#
loop_
_entity_poly.entity_id
_entity_poly.type
_entity_poly.pdbx_seq_one_letter_code
_entity_poly.pdbx_strand_id
1 'polypeptide(L)'
;MRRIGTLTGDATANRFCDFLQTKSIEAKAEAGAPADSPAETPHDIWIRHEQDVAQAQNFFESFQADPTSSVYDVGKEAERLRRERSEEVARKLKLQKKAKMKLRSTSAGQGVGSLGGPGLMNRPIPVTITIIVAATIVAFATKFADPAVTLNGPKLLEERIYNALSCVEPSVWQRTGDALLSMKQGEVWRLFSPALLHGSPMHLVFNMFNLYILGGVVERIHGGRFYLLLLLICQAAATLTQILLPDWLEWPLAIGASGAVFGVFGFVWIRPKVESGYPVEIPSFNVKFMLGFLVLCMTGLLGGIANGAHVGGLLAGMLIAVVAPKSS
;
A
#
# COMPACT_ATOMS: atom_id res chain seq x y z
N MET A 1 -18.50 9.79 -8.07
CA MET A 1 -19.13 10.25 -9.32
C MET A 1 -19.76 11.61 -9.06
N ARG A 2 -19.62 12.55 -9.99
CA ARG A 2 -20.27 13.88 -9.94
C ARG A 2 -21.14 14.03 -11.18
N ARG A 3 -22.37 14.49 -10.98
CA ARG A 3 -23.28 14.86 -12.07
C ARG A 3 -22.86 16.23 -12.60
N ILE A 4 -22.65 16.36 -13.91
CA ILE A 4 -22.29 17.63 -14.55
C ILE A 4 -23.47 18.29 -15.27
N GLY A 5 -24.49 17.51 -15.65
CA GLY A 5 -25.69 18.00 -16.31
C GLY A 5 -26.58 16.85 -16.80
N THR A 6 -27.58 17.20 -17.60
CA THR A 6 -28.55 16.26 -18.21
C THR A 6 -28.55 16.47 -19.72
N LEU A 7 -28.57 15.38 -20.51
CA LEU A 7 -28.77 15.41 -21.96
C LEU A 7 -30.04 14.63 -22.31
N THR A 8 -30.78 15.08 -23.31
CA THR A 8 -32.00 14.40 -23.77
C THR A 8 -31.69 13.47 -24.94
N GLY A 9 -32.16 12.23 -24.82
CA GLY A 9 -32.05 11.20 -25.85
C GLY A 9 -30.80 10.31 -25.72
N ASP A 10 -31.01 8.99 -25.83
CA ASP A 10 -29.96 7.97 -25.74
C ASP A 10 -28.78 8.25 -26.68
N ALA A 11 -29.06 8.59 -27.94
CA ALA A 11 -28.02 8.82 -28.94
C ALA A 11 -27.14 10.03 -28.59
N THR A 12 -27.75 11.12 -28.11
CA THR A 12 -27.07 12.35 -27.68
C THR A 12 -26.17 12.09 -26.47
N ALA A 13 -26.71 11.40 -25.45
CA ALA A 13 -25.98 11.07 -24.24
C ALA A 13 -24.80 10.12 -24.50
N ASN A 14 -25.02 9.07 -25.29
CA ASN A 14 -23.97 8.13 -25.67
C ASN A 14 -22.89 8.80 -26.53
N ARG A 15 -23.25 9.66 -27.50
CA ARG A 15 -22.28 10.40 -28.33
C ARG A 15 -21.36 11.30 -27.49
N PHE A 16 -21.90 11.95 -26.45
CA PHE A 16 -21.08 12.74 -25.53
C PHE A 16 -20.18 11.86 -24.65
N CYS A 17 -20.68 10.71 -24.15
CA CYS A 17 -19.86 9.76 -23.40
C CYS A 17 -18.76 9.11 -24.27
N ASP A 18 -19.01 8.86 -25.55
CA ASP A 18 -18.02 8.42 -26.54
C ASP A 18 -16.89 9.45 -26.66
N PHE A 19 -17.23 10.74 -26.80
CA PHE A 19 -16.26 11.83 -26.86
C PHE A 19 -15.45 11.98 -25.57
N LEU A 20 -16.10 11.97 -24.40
CA LEU A 20 -15.37 12.01 -23.12
C LEU A 20 -14.39 10.83 -23.00
N GLN A 21 -14.76 9.65 -23.49
CA GLN A 21 -13.87 8.50 -23.49
C GLN A 21 -12.63 8.68 -24.39
N THR A 22 -12.72 9.33 -25.54
CA THR A 22 -11.51 9.64 -26.35
C THR A 22 -10.62 10.69 -25.69
N LYS A 23 -11.17 11.50 -24.78
CA LYS A 23 -10.41 12.38 -23.87
C LYS A 23 -9.92 11.68 -22.59
N SER A 24 -10.05 10.36 -22.50
CA SER A 24 -9.73 9.54 -21.32
C SER A 24 -10.53 9.85 -20.05
N ILE A 25 -11.66 10.56 -20.17
CA ILE A 25 -12.57 10.88 -19.07
C ILE A 25 -13.58 9.74 -18.90
N GLU A 26 -13.62 9.11 -17.73
CA GLU A 26 -14.61 8.06 -17.43
C GLU A 26 -15.97 8.67 -17.06
N ALA A 27 -16.92 8.59 -18.00
CA ALA A 27 -18.30 9.04 -17.83
C ALA A 27 -19.30 7.87 -17.86
N LYS A 28 -20.48 8.07 -17.25
CA LYS A 28 -21.65 7.21 -17.34
C LYS A 28 -22.88 8.09 -17.60
N ALA A 29 -23.65 7.76 -18.64
CA ALA A 29 -25.03 8.24 -18.79
C ALA A 29 -25.97 7.38 -17.93
N GLU A 30 -26.84 8.00 -17.16
CA GLU A 30 -27.85 7.33 -16.33
C GLU A 30 -29.23 7.85 -16.73
N ALA A 31 -30.07 6.96 -17.28
CA ALA A 31 -31.43 7.32 -17.69
C ALA A 31 -32.28 7.70 -16.46
N GLY A 32 -33.01 8.81 -16.59
CA GLY A 32 -34.01 9.25 -15.62
C GLY A 32 -35.34 8.51 -15.78
N ALA A 33 -36.44 9.19 -15.46
CA ALA A 33 -37.77 8.65 -15.73
C ALA A 33 -37.96 8.41 -17.25
N PRO A 34 -38.48 7.25 -17.67
CA PRO A 34 -38.69 6.97 -19.08
C PRO A 34 -39.74 7.91 -19.67
N ALA A 35 -39.41 8.53 -20.80
CA ALA A 35 -40.35 9.28 -21.63
C ALA A 35 -41.05 8.34 -22.63
N ASP A 36 -42.08 8.82 -23.31
CA ASP A 36 -42.81 8.06 -24.35
C ASP A 36 -41.91 7.71 -25.57
N SER A 37 -40.76 8.38 -25.70
CA SER A 37 -39.74 8.14 -26.73
C SER A 37 -38.31 8.02 -26.15
N PRO A 38 -37.47 7.09 -26.65
CA PRO A 38 -36.03 7.06 -26.33
C PRO A 38 -35.28 8.34 -26.73
N ALA A 39 -35.81 9.12 -27.68
CA ALA A 39 -35.24 10.41 -28.08
C ALA A 39 -35.53 11.53 -27.05
N GLU A 40 -36.51 11.34 -26.17
CA GLU A 40 -37.00 12.32 -25.19
C GLU A 40 -36.61 11.95 -23.75
N THR A 41 -36.04 10.76 -23.55
CA THR A 41 -35.62 10.30 -22.22
C THR A 41 -34.43 11.15 -21.72
N PRO A 42 -34.49 11.74 -20.51
CA PRO A 42 -33.39 12.50 -19.95
C PRO A 42 -32.31 11.56 -19.39
N HIS A 43 -31.04 11.87 -19.63
CA HIS A 43 -29.89 11.14 -19.11
C HIS A 43 -28.98 12.06 -18.30
N ASP A 44 -28.81 11.76 -17.03
CA ASP A 44 -27.82 12.42 -16.19
C ASP A 44 -26.41 11.94 -16.54
N ILE A 45 -25.51 12.88 -16.82
CA ILE A 45 -24.12 12.58 -17.15
C ILE A 45 -23.27 12.65 -15.88
N TRP A 46 -22.72 11.50 -15.49
CA TRP A 46 -21.92 11.32 -14.29
C TRP A 46 -20.45 11.08 -14.63
N ILE A 47 -19.56 11.93 -14.13
CA ILE A 47 -18.11 11.79 -14.26
C ILE A 47 -17.55 11.02 -13.07
N ARG A 48 -16.63 10.08 -13.31
CA ARG A 48 -16.09 9.21 -12.27
C ARG A 48 -15.14 9.93 -11.31
N HIS A 49 -14.15 10.64 -11.84
CA HIS A 49 -13.05 11.23 -11.08
C HIS A 49 -13.24 12.74 -10.92
N GLU A 50 -13.01 13.26 -9.71
CA GLU A 50 -13.21 14.68 -9.38
C GLU A 50 -12.37 15.62 -10.25
N GLN A 51 -11.13 15.23 -10.52
CA GLN A 51 -10.15 16.00 -11.29
C GLN A 51 -10.60 16.24 -12.74
N ASP A 52 -11.42 15.34 -13.30
CA ASP A 52 -11.89 15.40 -14.69
C ASP A 52 -13.15 16.29 -14.82
N VAL A 53 -13.82 16.62 -13.70
CA VAL A 53 -15.14 17.27 -13.68
C VAL A 53 -15.10 18.64 -14.35
N ALA A 54 -14.15 19.51 -14.01
CA ALA A 54 -14.06 20.85 -14.59
C ALA A 54 -13.79 20.82 -16.10
N GLN A 55 -12.97 19.87 -16.57
CA GLN A 55 -12.72 19.69 -18.00
C GLN A 55 -13.96 19.14 -18.73
N ALA A 56 -14.64 18.16 -18.13
CA ALA A 56 -15.87 17.59 -18.66
C ALA A 56 -17.02 18.62 -18.70
N GLN A 57 -17.07 19.56 -17.74
CA GLN A 57 -18.03 20.67 -17.70
C GLN A 57 -17.85 21.59 -18.93
N ASN A 58 -16.61 22.01 -19.23
CA ASN A 58 -16.29 22.84 -20.40
C ASN A 58 -16.65 22.13 -21.72
N PHE A 59 -16.39 20.82 -21.80
CA PHE A 59 -16.80 20.01 -22.95
C PHE A 59 -18.32 19.85 -23.04
N PHE A 60 -19.03 19.77 -21.91
CA PHE A 60 -20.48 19.66 -21.85
C PHE A 60 -21.17 20.93 -22.36
N GLU A 61 -20.70 22.11 -21.94
CA GLU A 61 -21.17 23.40 -22.46
C GLU A 61 -20.93 23.52 -23.98
N SER A 62 -19.72 23.15 -24.42
CA SER A 62 -19.35 23.13 -25.85
C SER A 62 -20.19 22.13 -26.67
N PHE A 63 -20.59 21.01 -26.06
CA PHE A 63 -21.43 19.99 -26.68
C PHE A 63 -22.90 20.43 -26.72
N GLN A 64 -23.41 21.11 -25.70
CA GLN A 64 -24.78 21.65 -25.72
C GLN A 64 -24.98 22.74 -26.77
N ALA A 65 -23.94 23.53 -27.08
CA ALA A 65 -23.98 24.57 -28.11
C ALA A 65 -24.10 24.01 -29.54
N ASP A 66 -23.40 22.90 -29.85
CA ASP A 66 -23.55 22.15 -31.11
C ASP A 66 -23.36 20.64 -30.87
N PRO A 67 -24.44 19.90 -30.53
CA PRO A 67 -24.37 18.45 -30.33
C PRO A 67 -24.13 17.67 -31.64
N THR A 68 -24.27 18.35 -32.79
CA THR A 68 -24.22 17.72 -34.12
C THR A 68 -22.81 17.66 -34.70
N SER A 69 -21.92 18.57 -34.26
CA SER A 69 -20.54 18.72 -34.70
C SER A 69 -19.80 17.42 -34.97
N SER A 70 -19.05 17.36 -36.08
CA SER A 70 -18.24 16.20 -36.46
C SER A 70 -17.13 15.87 -35.45
N VAL A 71 -16.73 16.83 -34.61
CA VAL A 71 -15.79 16.62 -33.48
C VAL A 71 -16.30 15.55 -32.50
N TYR A 72 -17.61 15.34 -32.43
CA TYR A 72 -18.26 14.33 -31.60
C TYR A 72 -18.64 13.05 -32.37
N ASP A 73 -18.32 12.92 -33.67
CA ASP A 73 -18.50 11.66 -34.42
C ASP A 73 -17.30 10.71 -34.21
N VAL A 74 -17.15 10.24 -32.97
CA VAL A 74 -16.02 9.40 -32.54
C VAL A 74 -16.44 7.99 -32.10
N GLY A 75 -17.68 7.58 -32.39
CA GLY A 75 -18.24 6.32 -31.88
C GLY A 75 -17.41 5.08 -32.24
N LYS A 76 -16.86 5.01 -33.46
CA LYS A 76 -15.94 3.92 -33.88
C LYS A 76 -14.63 3.89 -33.09
N GLU A 77 -14.10 5.06 -32.73
CA GLU A 77 -12.90 5.16 -31.91
C GLU A 77 -13.19 4.82 -30.45
N ALA A 78 -14.28 5.34 -29.89
CA ALA A 78 -14.73 5.02 -28.55
C ALA A 78 -15.02 3.51 -28.38
N GLU A 79 -15.69 2.88 -29.36
CA GLU A 79 -15.91 1.43 -29.39
C GLU A 79 -14.59 0.64 -29.42
N ARG A 80 -13.64 1.03 -30.29
CA ARG A 80 -12.30 0.42 -30.31
C ARG A 80 -11.63 0.51 -28.93
N LEU A 81 -11.64 1.68 -28.30
CA LEU A 81 -11.07 1.90 -26.97
C LEU A 81 -11.78 1.09 -25.86
N ARG A 82 -13.11 0.89 -25.97
CA ARG A 82 -13.87 -0.01 -25.06
C ARG A 82 -13.42 -1.45 -25.23
N ARG A 83 -13.32 -1.92 -26.48
CA ARG A 83 -12.90 -3.29 -26.79
C ARG A 83 -11.48 -3.55 -26.29
N GLU A 84 -10.51 -2.71 -26.64
CA GLU A 84 -9.12 -2.82 -26.18
C GLU A 84 -9.01 -2.86 -24.65
N ARG A 85 -9.71 -1.95 -23.94
CA ARG A 85 -9.73 -1.92 -22.48
C ARG A 85 -10.36 -3.16 -21.86
N SER A 86 -11.49 -3.64 -22.40
CA SER A 86 -12.17 -4.84 -21.92
C SER A 86 -11.37 -6.13 -22.19
N GLU A 87 -10.73 -6.23 -23.35
CA GLU A 87 -9.78 -7.30 -23.68
C GLU A 87 -8.57 -7.29 -22.74
N GLU A 88 -8.01 -6.11 -22.41
CA GLU A 88 -6.93 -5.99 -21.45
C GLU A 88 -7.34 -6.43 -20.04
N VAL A 89 -8.51 -5.98 -19.56
CA VAL A 89 -9.04 -6.39 -18.25
C VAL A 89 -9.29 -7.91 -18.22
N ALA A 90 -9.90 -8.48 -19.26
CA ALA A 90 -10.11 -9.92 -19.39
C ALA A 90 -8.78 -10.70 -19.41
N ARG A 91 -7.76 -10.18 -20.12
CA ARG A 91 -6.40 -10.73 -20.15
C ARG A 91 -5.76 -10.70 -18.75
N LYS A 92 -5.81 -9.57 -18.03
CA LYS A 92 -5.30 -9.43 -16.65
C LYS A 92 -5.97 -10.46 -15.73
N LEU A 93 -7.31 -10.51 -15.74
CA LEU A 93 -8.09 -11.46 -14.93
C LEU A 93 -7.77 -12.93 -15.26
N LYS A 94 -7.58 -13.28 -16.54
CA LYS A 94 -7.19 -14.62 -16.99
C LYS A 94 -5.79 -15.00 -16.48
N LEU A 95 -4.82 -14.08 -16.53
CA LEU A 95 -3.47 -14.28 -16.00
C LEU A 95 -3.49 -14.43 -14.48
N GLN A 96 -4.16 -13.53 -13.76
CA GLN A 96 -4.32 -13.62 -12.29
C GLN A 96 -5.01 -14.92 -11.87
N LYS A 97 -6.06 -15.37 -12.59
CA LYS A 97 -6.72 -16.66 -12.32
C LYS A 97 -5.75 -17.83 -12.52
N LYS A 98 -4.95 -17.83 -13.59
CA LYS A 98 -3.92 -18.86 -13.85
C LYS A 98 -2.85 -18.89 -12.74
N ALA A 99 -2.33 -17.73 -12.32
CA ALA A 99 -1.35 -17.62 -11.25
C ALA A 99 -1.92 -18.11 -9.90
N LYS A 100 -3.15 -17.69 -9.55
CA LYS A 100 -3.88 -18.20 -8.38
C LYS A 100 -4.05 -19.72 -8.43
N MET A 101 -4.41 -20.30 -9.58
CA MET A 101 -4.55 -21.75 -9.72
C MET A 101 -3.22 -22.50 -9.52
N LYS A 102 -2.10 -21.99 -10.09
CA LYS A 102 -0.74 -22.55 -9.88
C LYS A 102 -0.35 -22.56 -8.40
N LEU A 103 -0.70 -21.50 -7.65
CA LEU A 103 -0.50 -21.45 -6.20
C LEU A 103 -1.36 -22.51 -5.48
N ARG A 104 -2.66 -22.59 -5.79
CA ARG A 104 -3.59 -23.53 -5.15
C ARG A 104 -3.26 -25.01 -5.43
N SER A 105 -2.82 -25.36 -6.64
CA SER A 105 -2.51 -26.75 -7.00
C SER A 105 -1.32 -27.34 -6.23
N THR A 106 -0.46 -26.49 -5.67
CA THR A 106 0.65 -26.90 -4.79
C THR A 106 0.25 -27.01 -3.30
N SER A 107 -1.04 -26.90 -2.98
CA SER A 107 -1.52 -26.48 -1.65
C SER A 107 -2.89 -27.07 -1.29
N ALA A 108 -3.10 -28.37 -1.55
CA ALA A 108 -4.39 -29.04 -1.33
C ALA A 108 -4.67 -29.29 0.17
N GLY A 109 -5.57 -28.49 0.75
CA GLY A 109 -6.18 -28.69 2.06
C GLY A 109 -7.25 -27.61 2.37
N GLN A 110 -8.14 -27.87 3.31
CA GLN A 110 -9.24 -26.98 3.74
C GLN A 110 -8.63 -25.70 4.40
N GLY A 111 -9.13 -24.46 4.31
CA GLY A 111 -10.49 -23.93 4.48
C GLY A 111 -10.54 -23.08 5.78
N VAL A 112 -11.20 -21.92 5.93
CA VAL A 112 -12.13 -21.11 5.09
C VAL A 112 -12.06 -19.62 5.55
N GLY A 113 -12.28 -18.64 4.66
CA GLY A 113 -12.75 -17.28 5.03
C GLY A 113 -11.81 -16.09 4.80
N SER A 114 -12.22 -15.17 3.90
CA SER A 114 -11.82 -13.75 3.68
C SER A 114 -10.33 -13.31 3.67
N LEU A 115 -10.02 -12.28 2.86
CA LEU A 115 -8.70 -11.65 2.66
C LEU A 115 -7.53 -12.54 2.17
N GLY A 116 -7.71 -13.85 2.05
CA GLY A 116 -6.84 -14.75 1.30
C GLY A 116 -7.65 -15.85 0.61
N GLY A 117 -7.39 -16.11 -0.68
CA GLY A 117 -8.08 -17.21 -1.38
C GLY A 117 -7.72 -18.58 -0.77
N PRO A 118 -8.63 -19.59 -0.71
CA PRO A 118 -8.48 -20.77 0.15
C PRO A 118 -7.25 -21.68 -0.04
N GLY A 119 -6.42 -21.47 -1.08
CA GLY A 119 -5.17 -22.22 -1.26
C GLY A 119 -3.90 -21.35 -1.25
N LEU A 120 -3.98 -20.07 -0.85
CA LEU A 120 -2.77 -19.39 -0.36
C LEU A 120 -2.46 -19.87 1.07
N MET A 121 -3.46 -19.92 1.96
CA MET A 121 -3.27 -20.07 3.41
C MET A 121 -2.47 -21.31 3.83
N ASN A 122 -2.50 -22.41 3.07
CA ASN A 122 -1.85 -23.68 3.44
C ASN A 122 -0.34 -23.75 3.12
N ARG A 123 0.24 -22.76 2.42
CA ARG A 123 1.71 -22.69 2.32
C ARG A 123 2.29 -22.14 3.63
N PRO A 124 3.30 -22.82 4.22
CA PRO A 124 3.89 -22.38 5.49
C PRO A 124 4.58 -21.03 5.33
N ILE A 125 4.53 -20.23 6.39
CA ILE A 125 5.10 -18.87 6.46
C ILE A 125 6.12 -18.76 7.61
N PRO A 126 7.17 -19.61 7.61
CA PRO A 126 8.09 -19.73 8.76
C PRO A 126 8.82 -18.44 9.08
N VAL A 127 9.21 -17.61 8.09
CA VAL A 127 9.88 -16.34 8.35
C VAL A 127 8.92 -15.37 9.02
N THR A 128 7.68 -15.27 8.52
CA THR A 128 6.63 -14.43 9.12
C THR A 128 6.37 -14.80 10.57
N ILE A 129 6.18 -16.09 10.86
CA ILE A 129 5.94 -16.58 12.23
C ILE A 129 7.17 -16.37 13.12
N THR A 130 8.38 -16.64 12.63
CA THR A 130 9.63 -16.45 13.39
C THR A 130 9.80 -14.98 13.81
N ILE A 131 9.56 -14.03 12.91
CA ILE A 131 9.64 -12.59 13.21
C ILE A 131 8.56 -12.19 14.22
N ILE A 132 7.33 -12.69 14.07
CA ILE A 132 6.24 -12.40 15.01
C ILE A 132 6.57 -12.90 16.42
N VAL A 133 7.06 -14.14 16.54
CA VAL A 133 7.47 -14.73 17.84
C VAL A 133 8.65 -13.95 18.43
N ALA A 134 9.68 -13.64 17.65
CA ALA A 134 10.85 -12.89 18.11
C ALA A 134 10.49 -11.48 18.60
N ALA A 135 9.69 -10.73 17.83
CA ALA A 135 9.22 -9.40 18.21
C ALA A 135 8.32 -9.45 19.46
N THR A 136 7.48 -10.48 19.60
CA THR A 136 6.66 -10.67 20.80
C THR A 136 7.52 -10.93 22.04
N ILE A 137 8.51 -11.83 21.96
CA ILE A 137 9.43 -12.12 23.06
C ILE A 137 10.21 -10.85 23.46
N VAL A 138 10.76 -10.13 22.48
CA VAL A 138 11.51 -8.88 22.73
C VAL A 138 10.62 -7.79 23.34
N ALA A 139 9.39 -7.64 22.88
CA ALA A 139 8.45 -6.67 23.45
C ALA A 139 8.19 -6.94 24.94
N PHE A 140 7.89 -8.19 25.34
CA PHE A 140 7.72 -8.52 26.76
C PHE A 140 9.03 -8.42 27.56
N ALA A 141 10.16 -8.88 27.01
CA ALA A 141 11.48 -8.81 27.67
C ALA A 141 12.00 -7.38 27.88
N THR A 142 11.47 -6.40 27.13
CA THR A 142 11.81 -4.97 27.26
C THR A 142 10.69 -4.13 27.89
N LYS A 143 9.66 -4.76 28.45
CA LYS A 143 8.46 -4.09 29.03
C LYS A 143 7.83 -3.10 28.03
N PHE A 144 7.71 -3.52 26.78
CA PHE A 144 7.27 -2.69 25.64
C PHE A 144 8.18 -1.48 25.39
N ALA A 145 9.49 -1.72 25.30
CA ALA A 145 10.51 -0.70 25.08
C ALA A 145 10.52 0.45 26.13
N ASP A 146 9.98 0.19 27.32
CA ASP A 146 10.01 1.06 28.50
C ASP A 146 10.78 0.36 29.65
N PRO A 147 12.10 0.16 29.51
CA PRO A 147 12.91 -0.46 30.54
C PRO A 147 13.13 0.51 31.72
N ALA A 148 13.17 -0.03 32.93
CA ALA A 148 13.61 0.74 34.09
C ALA A 148 15.08 1.16 33.92
N VAL A 149 15.35 2.47 33.96
CA VAL A 149 16.68 3.04 33.71
C VAL A 149 17.55 2.94 34.96
N THR A 150 18.71 2.30 34.83
CA THR A 150 19.65 2.11 35.93
C THR A 150 20.62 3.30 36.00
N LEU A 151 20.41 4.23 36.93
CA LEU A 151 21.28 5.41 37.07
C LEU A 151 22.67 5.10 37.63
N ASN A 152 22.76 4.15 38.56
CA ASN A 152 24.00 3.73 39.21
C ASN A 152 24.03 2.19 39.32
N GLY A 153 25.14 1.56 38.92
CA GLY A 153 25.32 0.11 38.97
C GLY A 153 25.12 -0.60 37.62
N PRO A 154 25.10 -1.95 37.61
CA PRO A 154 24.96 -2.73 36.38
C PRO A 154 23.55 -2.63 35.81
N LYS A 155 23.45 -2.30 34.51
CA LYS A 155 22.19 -2.18 33.78
C LYS A 155 21.32 -3.45 33.87
N LEU A 156 20.03 -3.26 34.14
CA LEU A 156 19.01 -4.31 34.14
C LEU A 156 18.92 -5.04 32.78
N LEU A 157 18.37 -6.26 32.76
CA LEU A 157 18.30 -7.07 31.55
C LEU A 157 17.44 -6.41 30.47
N GLU A 158 16.28 -5.87 30.83
CA GLU A 158 15.41 -5.13 29.91
C GLU A 158 16.12 -3.92 29.28
N GLU A 159 16.91 -3.20 30.08
CA GLU A 159 17.66 -2.01 29.65
C GLU A 159 18.81 -2.39 28.71
N ARG A 160 19.48 -3.51 28.98
CA ARG A 160 20.54 -4.04 28.11
C ARG A 160 19.98 -4.52 26.76
N ILE A 161 18.85 -5.21 26.75
CA ILE A 161 18.19 -5.66 25.52
C ILE A 161 17.71 -4.45 24.71
N TYR A 162 17.03 -3.49 25.34
CA TYR A 162 16.61 -2.26 24.67
C TYR A 162 17.79 -1.51 24.05
N ASN A 163 18.81 -1.18 24.84
CA ASN A 163 19.98 -0.44 24.36
C ASN A 163 20.75 -1.16 23.24
N ALA A 164 20.77 -2.50 23.22
CA ALA A 164 21.42 -3.27 22.17
C ALA A 164 20.62 -3.35 20.85
N LEU A 165 19.29 -3.29 20.92
CA LEU A 165 18.40 -3.44 19.76
C LEU A 165 17.93 -2.10 19.15
N SER A 166 17.97 -1.00 19.90
CA SER A 166 17.59 0.33 19.42
C SER A 166 18.45 0.80 18.23
N CYS A 167 17.85 1.58 17.32
CA CYS A 167 18.52 2.10 16.13
C CYS A 167 19.70 3.02 16.48
N VAL A 168 19.51 3.79 17.56
CA VAL A 168 20.45 4.74 18.13
C VAL A 168 20.58 4.40 19.62
N GLU A 169 21.80 4.34 20.14
CA GLU A 169 22.00 4.20 21.59
C GLU A 169 21.77 5.57 22.26
N PRO A 170 20.78 5.73 23.17
CA PRO A 170 20.43 7.05 23.71
C PRO A 170 21.59 7.74 24.43
N SER A 171 22.38 6.99 25.21
CA SER A 171 23.56 7.48 25.93
C SER A 171 24.70 7.95 25.02
N VAL A 172 24.81 7.39 23.82
CA VAL A 172 25.79 7.83 22.82
C VAL A 172 25.29 9.11 22.17
N TRP A 173 24.07 9.10 21.65
CA TRP A 173 23.44 10.24 20.98
C TRP A 173 23.41 11.51 21.85
N GLN A 174 22.94 11.40 23.09
CA GLN A 174 22.87 12.52 24.04
C GLN A 174 24.24 13.16 24.34
N ARG A 175 25.33 12.39 24.18
CA ARG A 175 26.71 12.86 24.42
C ARG A 175 27.40 13.40 23.16
N THR A 176 27.07 12.88 21.98
CA THR A 176 27.85 13.15 20.75
C THR A 176 27.10 13.90 19.66
N GLY A 177 25.76 13.86 19.64
CA GLY A 177 24.99 14.34 18.49
C GLY A 177 25.28 13.59 17.19
N ASP A 178 25.75 12.33 17.26
CA ASP A 178 25.97 11.46 16.09
C ASP A 178 25.22 10.13 16.24
N ALA A 179 24.02 10.05 15.63
CA ALA A 179 23.12 8.91 15.72
C ALA A 179 23.66 7.67 14.99
N LEU A 180 24.62 7.85 14.09
CA LEU A 180 25.27 6.79 13.34
C LEU A 180 26.54 6.27 14.04
N LEU A 181 26.99 6.86 15.15
CA LEU A 181 28.28 6.55 15.75
C LEU A 181 28.44 5.06 16.12
N SER A 182 27.43 4.46 16.74
CA SER A 182 27.40 3.02 17.05
C SER A 182 27.50 2.15 15.78
N MET A 183 26.82 2.54 14.69
CA MET A 183 26.90 1.82 13.41
C MET A 183 28.29 1.98 12.75
N LYS A 184 28.90 3.17 12.83
CA LYS A 184 30.28 3.45 12.38
C LYS A 184 31.31 2.62 13.15
N GLN A 185 31.00 2.23 14.39
CA GLN A 185 31.81 1.35 15.24
C GLN A 185 31.56 -0.15 14.99
N GLY A 186 30.69 -0.51 14.04
CA GLY A 186 30.44 -1.89 13.62
C GLY A 186 29.10 -2.49 14.07
N GLU A 187 28.26 -1.75 14.81
CA GLU A 187 26.97 -2.23 15.30
C GLU A 187 25.86 -2.22 14.22
N VAL A 188 26.17 -2.81 13.05
CA VAL A 188 25.33 -2.78 11.84
C VAL A 188 23.97 -3.47 12.00
N TRP A 189 23.81 -4.32 13.02
CA TRP A 189 22.52 -4.95 13.34
C TRP A 189 21.44 -3.91 13.72
N ARG A 190 21.85 -2.73 14.20
CA ARG A 190 20.95 -1.60 14.54
C ARG A 190 20.12 -1.08 13.37
N LEU A 191 20.47 -1.43 12.13
CA LEU A 191 19.62 -1.19 10.95
C LEU A 191 18.35 -2.04 10.93
N PHE A 192 18.35 -3.20 11.62
CA PHE A 192 17.31 -4.24 11.51
C PHE A 192 16.66 -4.57 12.86
N SER A 193 17.44 -4.62 13.95
CA SER A 193 16.97 -4.93 15.30
C SER A 193 15.84 -4.04 15.87
N PRO A 194 15.66 -2.75 15.47
CA PRO A 194 14.58 -1.93 16.00
C PRO A 194 13.19 -2.46 15.65
N ALA A 195 13.08 -3.28 14.59
CA ALA A 195 11.84 -3.95 14.21
C ALA A 195 11.30 -4.92 15.28
N LEU A 196 12.12 -5.34 16.25
CA LEU A 196 11.72 -6.24 17.32
C LEU A 196 11.17 -5.50 18.55
N LEU A 197 11.62 -4.26 18.79
CA LEU A 197 11.17 -3.41 19.89
C LEU A 197 9.79 -2.82 19.60
N HIS A 198 8.88 -2.78 20.57
CA HIS A 198 7.53 -2.23 20.36
C HIS A 198 7.06 -1.45 21.60
N GLY A 199 6.75 -0.16 21.42
CA GLY A 199 6.37 0.76 22.51
C GLY A 199 5.02 0.54 23.21
N SER A 200 4.18 -0.40 22.76
CA SER A 200 2.92 -0.75 23.44
C SER A 200 2.34 -2.08 22.94
N PRO A 201 1.42 -2.72 23.70
CA PRO A 201 0.69 -3.90 23.23
C PRO A 201 -0.08 -3.67 21.94
N MET A 202 -0.73 -2.52 21.78
CA MET A 202 -1.49 -2.20 20.56
C MET A 202 -0.56 -1.98 19.36
N HIS A 203 0.61 -1.34 19.58
CA HIS A 203 1.63 -1.17 18.55
C HIS A 203 2.20 -2.53 18.10
N LEU A 204 2.43 -3.46 19.03
CA LEU A 204 2.82 -4.83 18.69
C LEU A 204 1.72 -5.52 17.87
N VAL A 205 0.48 -5.59 18.38
CA VAL A 205 -0.65 -6.29 17.72
C VAL A 205 -0.87 -5.78 16.30
N PHE A 206 -0.86 -4.46 16.08
CA PHE A 206 -1.04 -3.89 14.74
C PHE A 206 0.08 -4.29 13.77
N ASN A 207 1.34 -4.28 14.21
CA ASN A 207 2.46 -4.73 13.38
C ASN A 207 2.38 -6.23 13.09
N MET A 208 2.15 -7.06 14.10
CA MET A 208 2.11 -8.52 13.93
C MET A 208 0.95 -8.94 13.02
N PHE A 209 -0.21 -8.28 13.13
CA PHE A 209 -1.34 -8.47 12.21
C PHE A 209 -0.96 -8.14 10.76
N ASN A 210 -0.34 -6.98 10.51
CA ASN A 210 0.05 -6.59 9.16
C ASN A 210 1.16 -7.47 8.59
N LEU A 211 2.15 -7.89 9.39
CA LEU A 211 3.15 -8.88 8.97
C LEU A 211 2.51 -10.23 8.62
N TYR A 212 1.55 -10.72 9.42
CA TYR A 212 0.86 -11.97 9.15
C TYR A 212 0.07 -11.94 7.83
N ILE A 213 -0.66 -10.84 7.58
CA ILE A 213 -1.46 -10.65 6.37
C ILE A 213 -0.57 -10.39 5.15
N LEU A 214 0.21 -9.31 5.15
CA LEU A 214 0.98 -8.85 3.99
C LEU A 214 2.26 -9.66 3.80
N GLY A 215 3.04 -9.85 4.87
CA GLY A 215 4.28 -10.61 4.85
C GLY A 215 4.03 -12.07 4.50
N GLY A 216 3.03 -12.68 5.13
CA GLY A 216 2.59 -14.02 4.77
C GLY A 216 2.14 -14.13 3.30
N VAL A 217 1.49 -13.12 2.73
CA VAL A 217 1.18 -13.11 1.28
C VAL A 217 2.46 -13.14 0.44
N VAL A 218 3.44 -12.28 0.73
CA VAL A 218 4.72 -12.25 -0.02
C VAL A 218 5.50 -13.56 0.14
N GLU A 219 5.62 -14.08 1.36
CA GLU A 219 6.32 -15.34 1.66
C GLU A 219 5.71 -16.54 0.92
N ARG A 220 4.38 -16.59 0.78
CA ARG A 220 3.70 -17.68 0.05
C ARG A 220 3.87 -17.60 -1.47
N ILE A 221 4.04 -16.40 -2.02
CA ILE A 221 4.19 -16.15 -3.46
C ILE A 221 5.67 -16.29 -3.88
N HIS A 222 6.59 -15.64 -3.16
CA HIS A 222 8.01 -15.53 -3.52
C HIS A 222 8.96 -16.41 -2.68
N GLY A 223 8.47 -17.05 -1.61
CA GLY A 223 9.27 -17.85 -0.68
C GLY A 223 9.93 -17.03 0.43
N GLY A 224 10.24 -17.70 1.54
CA GLY A 224 10.80 -17.06 2.75
C GLY A 224 12.12 -16.32 2.53
N ARG A 225 12.99 -16.79 1.62
CA ARG A 225 14.26 -16.10 1.30
C ARG A 225 14.03 -14.71 0.70
N PHE A 226 13.11 -14.60 -0.27
CA PHE A 226 12.77 -13.30 -0.86
C PHE A 226 12.09 -12.39 0.16
N TYR A 227 11.13 -12.93 0.92
CA TYR A 227 10.43 -12.16 1.94
C TYR A 227 11.36 -11.63 3.04
N LEU A 228 12.30 -12.44 3.52
CA LEU A 228 13.31 -12.01 4.49
C LEU A 228 14.18 -10.87 3.94
N LEU A 229 14.66 -10.98 2.70
CA LEU A 229 15.46 -9.93 2.06
C LEU A 229 14.65 -8.64 1.86
N LEU A 230 13.40 -8.73 1.38
CA LEU A 230 12.49 -7.59 1.28
C LEU A 230 12.32 -6.90 2.62
N LEU A 231 12.04 -7.67 3.68
CA LEU A 231 11.81 -7.15 5.03
C LEU A 231 13.06 -6.46 5.60
N LEU A 232 14.25 -7.07 5.44
CA LEU A 232 15.52 -6.49 5.89
C LEU A 232 15.87 -5.20 5.13
N ILE A 233 15.70 -5.16 3.80
CA ILE A 233 15.98 -3.96 2.99
C ILE A 233 14.99 -2.83 3.33
N CYS A 234 13.70 -3.13 3.45
CA CYS A 234 12.70 -2.14 3.86
C CYS A 234 12.94 -1.63 5.28
N GLN A 235 13.36 -2.49 6.22
CA GLN A 235 13.70 -2.04 7.58
C GLN A 235 14.97 -1.19 7.61
N ALA A 236 16.02 -1.56 6.87
CA ALA A 236 17.23 -0.74 6.79
C ALA A 236 16.95 0.63 6.16
N ALA A 237 16.17 0.69 5.09
CA ALA A 237 15.75 1.94 4.47
C ALA A 237 14.91 2.81 5.41
N ALA A 238 13.97 2.21 6.15
CA ALA A 238 13.19 2.87 7.20
C ALA A 238 14.09 3.46 8.30
N THR A 239 14.97 2.64 8.87
CA THR A 239 15.89 3.06 9.94
C THR A 239 16.83 4.18 9.47
N LEU A 240 17.43 4.07 8.28
CA LEU A 240 18.29 5.09 7.71
C LEU A 240 17.52 6.38 7.41
N THR A 241 16.30 6.29 6.87
CA THR A 241 15.50 7.49 6.59
C THR A 241 15.16 8.22 7.88
N GLN A 242 14.77 7.53 8.96
CA GLN A 242 14.54 8.19 10.25
C GLN A 242 15.80 8.88 10.79
N ILE A 243 16.95 8.18 10.80
CA ILE A 243 18.20 8.70 11.39
C ILE A 243 18.77 9.89 10.59
N LEU A 244 18.53 9.93 9.27
CA LEU A 244 19.06 10.97 8.39
C LEU A 244 18.14 12.20 8.25
N LEU A 245 16.95 12.18 8.84
CA LEU A 245 16.12 13.39 8.94
C LEU A 245 16.69 14.33 10.01
N PRO A 246 16.55 15.66 9.84
CA PRO A 246 17.01 16.62 10.85
C PRO A 246 16.21 16.51 12.16
N ASP A 247 16.90 16.66 13.30
CA ASP A 247 16.30 16.56 14.64
C ASP A 247 15.13 17.54 14.90
N TRP A 248 15.08 18.66 14.17
CA TRP A 248 13.98 19.64 14.26
C TRP A 248 12.69 19.17 13.59
N LEU A 249 12.77 18.14 12.74
CA LEU A 249 11.64 17.56 12.00
C LEU A 249 11.19 16.24 12.62
N GLU A 250 12.13 15.34 12.92
CA GLU A 250 11.87 13.99 13.40
C GLU A 250 12.97 13.60 14.39
N TRP A 251 12.61 12.93 15.49
CA TRP A 251 13.58 12.43 16.46
C TRP A 251 14.24 11.15 15.91
N PRO A 252 15.58 10.96 15.98
CA PRO A 252 16.28 9.89 15.25
C PRO A 252 16.02 8.47 15.79
N LEU A 253 15.23 8.32 16.86
CA LEU A 253 14.84 7.04 17.43
C LEU A 253 13.56 6.50 16.79
N ALA A 254 13.66 5.32 16.16
CA ALA A 254 12.53 4.51 15.71
C ALA A 254 12.54 3.15 16.40
N ILE A 255 11.36 2.67 16.78
CA ILE A 255 11.11 1.28 17.22
C ILE A 255 9.86 0.74 16.51
N GLY A 256 9.81 -0.58 16.34
CA GLY A 256 8.68 -1.30 15.76
C GLY A 256 8.92 -1.71 14.31
N ALA A 257 8.29 -2.81 13.91
CA ALA A 257 8.36 -3.33 12.54
C ALA A 257 7.60 -2.46 11.50
N SER A 258 7.09 -1.30 11.88
CA SER A 258 6.15 -0.52 11.06
C SER A 258 6.76 0.03 9.77
N GLY A 259 8.05 0.40 9.78
CA GLY A 259 8.80 0.74 8.57
C GLY A 259 8.85 -0.44 7.58
N ALA A 260 9.24 -1.63 8.05
CA ALA A 260 9.19 -2.84 7.24
C ALA A 260 7.77 -3.18 6.75
N VAL A 261 6.74 -3.05 7.60
CA VAL A 261 5.33 -3.25 7.23
C VAL A 261 4.90 -2.32 6.09
N PHE A 262 5.23 -1.03 6.18
CA PHE A 262 4.94 -0.07 5.11
C PHE A 262 5.68 -0.41 3.81
N GLY A 263 6.90 -0.97 3.89
CA GLY A 263 7.60 -1.50 2.73
C GLY A 263 6.96 -2.73 2.11
N VAL A 264 6.55 -3.72 2.92
CA VAL A 264 5.82 -4.90 2.41
C VAL A 264 4.47 -4.48 1.81
N PHE A 265 3.78 -3.52 2.41
CA PHE A 265 2.59 -2.88 1.83
C PHE A 265 2.90 -2.22 0.48
N GLY A 266 3.94 -1.37 0.41
CA GLY A 266 4.39 -0.72 -0.83
C GLY A 266 4.71 -1.72 -1.94
N PHE A 267 5.38 -2.82 -1.59
CA PHE A 267 5.65 -3.91 -2.52
C PHE A 267 4.35 -4.51 -3.08
N VAL A 268 3.45 -4.98 -2.21
CA VAL A 268 2.20 -5.65 -2.63
C VAL A 268 1.22 -4.67 -3.31
N TRP A 269 1.31 -3.36 -3.05
CA TRP A 269 0.52 -2.33 -3.72
C TRP A 269 0.99 -2.02 -5.14
N ILE A 270 2.30 -1.95 -5.38
CA ILE A 270 2.87 -1.60 -6.69
C ILE A 270 3.02 -2.82 -7.59
N ARG A 271 3.31 -4.01 -7.02
CA ARG A 271 3.60 -5.20 -7.81
C ARG A 271 2.53 -5.59 -8.86
N PRO A 272 1.21 -5.51 -8.59
CA PRO A 272 0.17 -5.85 -9.57
C PRO A 272 0.07 -4.85 -10.73
N LYS A 273 0.69 -3.66 -10.61
CA LYS A 273 0.72 -2.62 -11.64
C LYS A 273 1.84 -2.87 -12.68
N VAL A 274 2.95 -3.48 -12.26
CA VAL A 274 4.09 -3.81 -13.13
C VAL A 274 4.11 -5.28 -13.58
N GLU A 275 3.40 -6.15 -12.87
CA GLU A 275 3.23 -7.56 -13.20
C GLU A 275 1.74 -7.91 -13.31
N SER A 276 1.18 -7.84 -14.52
CA SER A 276 -0.26 -8.06 -14.79
C SER A 276 -0.77 -9.47 -14.41
N GLY A 277 0.13 -10.46 -14.31
CA GLY A 277 -0.18 -11.81 -13.84
C GLY A 277 -0.09 -12.01 -12.33
N TYR A 278 0.31 -10.99 -11.56
CA TYR A 278 0.56 -11.11 -10.13
C TYR A 278 -0.72 -11.52 -9.37
N PRO A 279 -0.67 -12.56 -8.50
CA PRO A 279 -1.87 -13.28 -8.04
C PRO A 279 -2.67 -12.57 -6.94
N VAL A 280 -2.23 -11.43 -6.43
CA VAL A 280 -2.90 -10.67 -5.36
C VAL A 280 -2.96 -9.20 -5.76
N GLU A 281 -4.02 -8.49 -5.37
CA GLU A 281 -4.16 -7.06 -5.59
C GLU A 281 -4.85 -6.48 -4.35
N ILE A 282 -4.31 -5.41 -3.77
CA ILE A 282 -4.87 -4.81 -2.56
C ILE A 282 -6.12 -4.01 -2.96
N PRO A 283 -7.29 -4.24 -2.33
CA PRO A 283 -8.48 -3.44 -2.58
C PRO A 283 -8.22 -1.95 -2.35
N SER A 284 -8.72 -1.08 -3.24
CA SER A 284 -8.48 0.37 -3.17
C SER A 284 -8.91 1.01 -1.85
N PHE A 285 -9.87 0.41 -1.13
CA PHE A 285 -10.22 0.81 0.23
C PHE A 285 -9.05 0.61 1.21
N ASN A 286 -8.42 -0.57 1.22
CA ASN A 286 -7.29 -0.88 2.10
C ASN A 286 -6.05 -0.03 1.77
N VAL A 287 -5.82 0.29 0.49
CA VAL A 287 -4.78 1.24 0.07
C VAL A 287 -5.06 2.62 0.66
N LYS A 288 -6.28 3.16 0.50
CA LYS A 288 -6.67 4.45 1.07
C LYS A 288 -6.60 4.44 2.60
N PHE A 289 -6.96 3.34 3.25
CA PHE A 289 -6.82 3.18 4.70
C PHE A 289 -5.35 3.26 5.13
N MET A 290 -4.44 2.53 4.47
CA MET A 290 -3.02 2.54 4.82
C MET A 290 -2.34 3.89 4.58
N LEU A 291 -2.65 4.55 3.46
CA LEU A 291 -2.13 5.90 3.18
C LEU A 291 -2.78 6.96 4.09
N GLY A 292 -4.07 6.82 4.41
CA GLY A 292 -4.74 7.68 5.39
C GLY A 292 -4.20 7.50 6.81
N PHE A 293 -3.84 6.27 7.19
CA PHE A 293 -3.17 5.97 8.46
C PHE A 293 -1.76 6.58 8.51
N LEU A 294 -1.00 6.51 7.42
CA LEU A 294 0.30 7.19 7.30
C LEU A 294 0.17 8.71 7.51
N VAL A 295 -0.80 9.34 6.84
CA VAL A 295 -1.09 10.78 7.02
C VAL A 295 -1.54 11.08 8.46
N LEU A 296 -2.35 10.21 9.07
CA LEU A 296 -2.77 10.36 10.47
C LEU A 296 -1.58 10.29 11.43
N CYS A 297 -0.62 9.39 11.23
CA CYS A 297 0.61 9.33 12.01
C CYS A 297 1.40 10.66 11.94
N MET A 298 1.50 11.24 10.74
CA MET A 298 2.17 12.52 10.51
C MET A 298 1.50 13.74 11.17
N THR A 299 0.25 13.62 11.64
CA THR A 299 -0.43 14.72 12.36
C THR A 299 0.01 14.86 13.82
N GLY A 300 0.73 13.88 14.39
CA GLY A 300 1.07 13.84 15.82
C GLY A 300 -0.11 13.47 16.75
N LEU A 301 -1.34 13.33 16.24
CA LEU A 301 -2.52 12.95 17.04
C LEU A 301 -2.41 11.58 17.72
N LEU A 302 -1.49 10.73 17.26
CA LEU A 302 -1.20 9.40 17.80
C LEU A 302 0.06 9.36 18.67
N GLY A 303 0.62 10.52 19.03
CA GLY A 303 1.87 10.65 19.77
C GLY A 303 3.11 10.63 18.87
N GLY A 304 4.29 10.44 19.48
CA GLY A 304 5.57 10.38 18.77
C GLY A 304 5.69 9.13 17.90
N ILE A 305 5.56 9.31 16.58
CA ILE A 305 5.69 8.23 15.59
C ILE A 305 6.83 8.61 14.63
N ALA A 306 7.72 7.65 14.37
CA ALA A 306 8.79 7.76 13.41
C ALA A 306 8.26 7.74 11.96
N ASN A 307 7.75 8.87 11.44
CA ASN A 307 7.13 8.90 10.11
C ASN A 307 8.17 8.78 8.99
N GLY A 308 9.41 9.24 9.24
CA GLY A 308 10.55 8.99 8.36
C GLY A 308 10.76 7.50 8.11
N ALA A 309 10.64 6.66 9.15
CA ALA A 309 10.70 5.21 9.02
C ALA A 309 9.56 4.64 8.16
N HIS A 310 8.33 5.15 8.30
CA HIS A 310 7.20 4.69 7.46
C HIS A 310 7.40 5.05 5.99
N VAL A 311 7.82 6.29 5.70
CA VAL A 311 8.05 6.78 4.33
C VAL A 311 9.24 6.06 3.68
N GLY A 312 10.37 5.95 4.37
CA GLY A 312 11.56 5.26 3.86
C GLY A 312 11.28 3.78 3.56
N GLY A 313 10.57 3.10 4.46
CA GLY A 313 10.12 1.73 4.25
C GLY A 313 9.19 1.60 3.03
N LEU A 314 8.14 2.42 2.96
CA LEU A 314 7.17 2.46 1.85
C LEU A 314 7.87 2.62 0.50
N LEU A 315 8.72 3.64 0.35
CA LEU A 315 9.43 3.94 -0.90
C LEU A 315 10.37 2.80 -1.31
N ALA A 316 11.11 2.21 -0.37
CA ALA A 316 11.96 1.06 -0.65
C ALA A 316 11.14 -0.15 -1.15
N GLY A 317 10.00 -0.44 -0.53
CA GLY A 317 9.10 -1.51 -0.94
C GLY A 317 8.50 -1.30 -2.34
N MET A 318 8.07 -0.07 -2.63
CA MET A 318 7.58 0.35 -3.95
C MET A 318 8.67 0.16 -5.02
N LEU A 319 9.90 0.57 -4.74
CA LEU A 319 11.04 0.41 -5.65
C LEU A 319 11.35 -1.08 -5.90
N ILE A 320 11.40 -1.91 -4.85
CA ILE A 320 11.64 -3.35 -4.97
C ILE A 320 10.55 -4.03 -5.81
N ALA A 321 9.29 -3.60 -5.71
CA ALA A 321 8.23 -4.13 -6.56
C ALA A 321 8.45 -3.86 -8.06
N VAL A 322 9.07 -2.72 -8.41
CA VAL A 322 9.41 -2.37 -9.80
C VAL A 322 10.62 -3.18 -10.30
N VAL A 323 11.69 -3.28 -9.50
CA VAL A 323 12.97 -3.87 -9.95
C VAL A 323 13.08 -5.38 -9.78
N ALA A 324 12.31 -6.00 -8.88
CA ALA A 324 12.42 -7.45 -8.63
C ALA A 324 11.97 -8.27 -9.86
N PRO A 325 12.66 -9.39 -10.20
CA PRO A 325 12.25 -10.28 -11.30
C PRO A 325 10.79 -10.76 -11.17
N LYS A 326 10.09 -10.96 -12.29
CA LYS A 326 8.69 -11.41 -12.34
C LYS A 326 8.51 -12.74 -11.60
N SER A 327 7.36 -12.94 -10.94
CA SER A 327 7.06 -14.20 -10.26
C SER A 327 6.82 -15.31 -11.29
N SER A 328 7.46 -16.48 -11.11
CA SER A 328 7.55 -17.55 -12.11
C SER A 328 6.51 -18.65 -11.95
#